data_AF-A0A535P0T7-F1
#
_entry.id   AF-A0A535P0T7-F1
#
_cell.length_a   1.000
_cell.length_b   1.000
_cell.length_c   1.000
_cell.angle_alpha   90.00
_cell.angle_beta   90.00
_cell.angle_gamma   90.00
#
_symmetry.space_group_name_H-M   'P 1'
#
loop_
_entity.id
_entity.type
_entity.pdbx_description
1 polymer ?
#
loop_
_entity_poly.entity_id
_entity_poly.type
_entity_poly.pdbx_seq_one_letter_code
_entity_poly.pdbx_strand_id
1 'polypeptide(L)'
;MIAWASQQPTWAIGFLDEVWWSRFALPRMYAWQDLDHPVRLIEQSWKKGDPDPKALACYGVLWQEGTPEDPQRDQMWLRFVTGRPVSALTTQFLDWCCECLLKQGKTNWLLIWDNASWHKSQAVRTWIRQHNQQVKQTG
;
A
#
# COMPACT_ATOMS: atom_id res chain seq x y z
N MET A 1 -10.37 13.41 -14.32
CA MET A 1 -10.41 11.93 -14.22
C MET A 1 -11.08 11.48 -12.94
N ILE A 2 -10.54 11.81 -11.76
CA ILE A 2 -11.15 11.48 -10.45
C ILE A 2 -12.61 11.93 -10.35
N ALA A 3 -12.91 13.19 -10.69
CA ALA A 3 -14.26 13.75 -10.68
C ALA A 3 -15.29 12.95 -11.53
N TRP A 4 -14.85 12.36 -12.63
CA TRP A 4 -15.71 11.56 -13.49
C TRP A 4 -15.86 10.14 -12.95
N ALA A 5 -14.76 9.55 -12.46
CA ALA A 5 -14.74 8.21 -11.87
C ALA A 5 -15.59 8.13 -10.59
N SER A 6 -15.62 9.20 -9.78
CA SER A 6 -16.43 9.26 -8.55
C SER A 6 -17.93 9.23 -8.81
N GLN A 7 -18.38 9.52 -10.04
CA GLN A 7 -19.78 9.42 -10.45
C GLN A 7 -20.15 8.02 -10.93
N GLN A 8 -19.17 7.11 -11.10
CA GLN A 8 -19.41 5.76 -11.59
C GLN A 8 -19.58 4.78 -10.41
N PRO A 9 -20.77 4.18 -10.22
CA PRO A 9 -21.06 3.39 -9.01
C PRO A 9 -20.19 2.13 -8.87
N THR A 10 -19.80 1.54 -10.01
CA THR A 10 -18.98 0.32 -10.05
C THR A 10 -17.48 0.60 -10.13
N TRP A 11 -17.06 1.88 -10.09
CA TRP A 11 -15.64 2.23 -10.07
C TRP A 11 -15.14 2.34 -8.63
N ALA A 12 -13.90 1.96 -8.42
CA ALA A 12 -13.14 2.20 -7.21
C ALA A 12 -11.99 3.16 -7.52
N ILE A 13 -11.72 4.09 -6.62
CA ILE A 13 -10.58 5.00 -6.70
C ILE A 13 -9.65 4.63 -5.55
N GLY A 14 -8.42 4.23 -5.86
CA GLY A 14 -7.46 3.78 -4.85
C GLY A 14 -6.12 4.48 -4.99
N PHE A 15 -5.60 4.97 -3.87
CA PHE A 15 -4.26 5.54 -3.76
C PHE A 15 -3.34 4.50 -3.13
N LEU A 16 -2.39 3.99 -3.92
CA LEU A 16 -1.48 2.93 -3.52
C LEU A 16 -0.10 3.51 -3.20
N ASP A 17 0.45 3.09 -2.08
CA ASP A 17 1.84 3.35 -1.69
C ASP A 17 2.41 2.18 -0.87
N GLU A 18 3.74 2.15 -0.72
CA GLU A 18 4.44 1.21 0.15
C GLU A 18 5.09 1.90 1.33
N VAL A 19 5.03 1.26 2.50
CA VAL A 19 5.65 1.75 3.74
C VAL A 19 6.51 0.67 4.39
N TRP A 20 7.61 1.10 5.01
CA TRP A 20 8.54 0.25 5.73
C TRP A 20 8.43 0.49 7.24
N TRP A 21 8.05 -0.57 7.96
CA TRP A 21 7.98 -0.57 9.42
C TRP A 21 9.29 -1.10 9.98
N SER A 22 10.19 -0.19 10.34
CA SER A 22 11.50 -0.53 10.88
C SER A 22 11.39 -1.03 12.33
N ARG A 23 12.09 -2.13 12.64
CA ARG A 23 12.26 -2.60 14.02
C ARG A 23 13.12 -1.66 14.87
N PHE A 24 13.93 -0.83 14.21
CA PHE A 24 14.97 -0.02 14.85
C PHE A 24 14.63 1.48 14.87
N ALA A 25 13.60 1.91 14.12
CA ALA A 25 13.16 3.29 14.17
C ALA A 25 12.33 3.49 15.45
N LEU A 26 12.88 4.22 16.41
CA LEU A 26 12.18 4.57 17.64
C LEU A 26 11.24 5.77 17.39
N PRO A 27 10.04 5.79 17.97
CA PRO A 27 9.16 6.95 17.91
C PRO A 27 9.83 8.13 18.60
N ARG A 28 9.50 9.36 18.16
CA ARG A 28 9.84 10.55 18.94
C ARG A 28 9.07 10.51 20.24
N MET A 29 9.77 10.30 21.35
CA MET A 29 9.19 10.23 22.68
C MET A 29 9.44 11.54 23.42
N TYR A 30 8.38 12.08 24.02
CA TYR A 30 8.45 13.19 24.96
C TYR A 30 8.07 12.65 26.34
N ALA A 31 8.90 12.95 27.34
CA ALA A 31 8.67 12.52 28.72
C ALA A 31 9.04 13.62 29.70
N TRP A 32 8.18 13.86 30.68
CA TRP A 32 8.42 14.77 31.81
C TRP A 32 8.98 13.95 32.97
N GLN A 33 10.06 14.44 33.59
CA GLN A 33 10.88 13.64 34.52
C GLN A 33 11.61 14.58 35.47
N ASP A 34 11.72 14.17 36.73
CA ASP A 34 12.54 14.83 37.74
C ASP A 34 13.99 14.31 37.71
N LEU A 35 14.88 14.98 38.44
CA LEU A 35 16.31 14.64 38.46
C LEU A 35 16.60 13.27 39.07
N ASP A 36 15.70 12.77 39.93
CA ASP A 36 15.87 11.49 40.63
C ASP A 36 15.38 10.30 39.80
N HIS A 37 14.54 10.55 38.78
CA HIS A 37 13.94 9.54 37.89
C HIS A 37 14.19 9.83 36.40
N PRO A 38 15.44 9.74 35.92
CA PRO A 38 15.74 9.92 34.51
C PRO A 38 15.20 8.77 33.66
N VAL A 39 14.75 9.10 32.46
CA VAL A 39 14.31 8.16 31.41
C VAL A 39 15.54 7.47 30.85
N ARG A 40 15.49 6.15 30.91
CA ARG A 40 16.55 5.27 30.41
C ARG A 40 16.11 4.74 29.05
N LEU A 41 16.48 5.44 27.98
CA LEU A 41 16.29 4.95 26.62
C LEU A 41 17.39 3.95 26.27
N ILE A 42 17.00 2.86 25.63
CA ILE A 42 17.94 1.89 25.06
C ILE A 42 17.91 2.05 23.55
N GLU A 43 19.06 2.39 22.96
CA GLU A 43 19.20 2.41 21.51
C GLU A 43 19.14 0.98 20.97
N GLN A 44 18.21 0.72 20.05
CA GLN A 44 18.15 -0.53 19.32
C GLN A 44 18.86 -0.35 17.97
N SER A 45 20.05 -0.94 17.84
CA SER A 45 20.82 -0.92 16.60
C SER A 45 20.85 -2.30 15.94
N TRP A 46 20.77 -2.30 14.61
CA TRP A 46 20.90 -3.54 13.83
C TRP A 46 22.33 -4.07 13.87
N LYS A 47 22.49 -5.38 14.03
CA LYS A 47 23.79 -6.07 14.00
C LYS A 47 23.92 -6.93 12.75
N LYS A 48 25.13 -6.98 12.19
CA LYS A 48 25.45 -7.87 11.07
C LYS A 48 25.21 -9.32 11.50
N GLY A 49 24.42 -10.06 10.71
CA GLY A 49 24.06 -11.45 11.01
C GLY A 49 22.76 -11.62 11.79
N ASP A 50 22.00 -10.55 12.05
CA ASP A 50 20.62 -10.66 12.55
C ASP A 50 19.78 -11.49 11.55
N PRO A 51 19.13 -12.59 11.99
CA PRO A 51 18.32 -13.42 11.13
C PRO A 51 17.04 -12.72 10.64
N ASP A 52 16.58 -11.69 11.36
CA ASP A 52 15.34 -10.99 11.04
C ASP A 52 15.57 -9.77 10.14
N PRO A 53 14.65 -9.48 9.20
CA PRO A 53 14.76 -8.32 8.33
C PRO A 53 14.75 -7.01 9.13
N LYS A 54 15.40 -5.96 8.62
CA LYS A 54 15.46 -4.65 9.29
C LYS A 54 14.09 -3.98 9.45
N ALA A 55 13.24 -4.17 8.45
CA ALA A 55 11.91 -3.60 8.38
C ALA A 55 10.97 -4.57 7.68
N LEU A 56 9.69 -4.48 8.03
CA LEU A 56 8.61 -5.11 7.28
C LEU A 56 8.14 -4.15 6.20
N ALA A 57 8.04 -4.62 4.96
CA ALA A 57 7.40 -3.87 3.89
C ALA A 57 5.89 -4.14 3.91
N CYS A 58 5.10 -3.09 3.71
CA CYS A 58 3.65 -3.16 3.66
C CYS A 58 3.17 -2.37 2.45
N TYR A 59 2.33 -3.00 1.63
CA TYR A 59 1.55 -2.32 0.61
C TYR A 59 0.26 -1.80 1.22
N GLY A 60 -0.13 -0.58 0.87
CA GLY A 60 -1.40 0.00 1.26
C GLY A 60 -2.18 0.54 0.07
N VAL A 61 -3.50 0.39 0.09
CA VAL A 61 -4.40 1.15 -0.78
C VAL A 61 -5.43 1.88 0.09
N LEU A 62 -5.41 3.21 0.02
CA LEU A 62 -6.45 4.06 0.57
C LEU A 62 -7.56 4.20 -0.46
N TRP A 63 -8.77 3.78 -0.12
CA TRP A 63 -9.92 3.89 -0.99
C TRP A 63 -10.61 5.24 -0.81
N GLN A 64 -11.12 5.79 -1.91
CA GLN A 64 -11.91 7.00 -1.89
C GLN A 64 -13.30 6.74 -2.47
N GLU A 65 -14.31 7.16 -1.72
CA GLU A 65 -15.66 7.39 -2.17
C GLU A 65 -16.00 8.89 -2.14
N GLY A 66 -17.17 9.26 -2.67
CA GLY A 66 -17.58 10.66 -2.76
C GLY A 66 -16.90 11.45 -3.86
N THR A 67 -17.32 12.70 -4.02
CA THR A 67 -16.79 13.59 -5.07
C THR A 67 -15.44 14.18 -4.65
N PRO A 68 -14.68 14.80 -5.57
CA PRO A 68 -13.43 15.49 -5.20
C PRO A 68 -13.60 16.60 -4.16
N GLU A 69 -14.78 17.21 -4.09
CA GLU A 69 -15.11 18.30 -3.17
C GLU A 69 -15.47 17.81 -1.76
N ASP A 70 -15.97 16.58 -1.64
CA ASP A 70 -16.28 15.92 -0.37
C ASP A 70 -15.79 14.44 -0.39
N PRO A 71 -14.47 14.21 -0.36
CA PRO A 71 -13.91 12.87 -0.46
C PRO A 71 -14.00 12.13 0.87
N GLN A 72 -14.54 10.91 0.84
CA GLN A 72 -14.57 10.00 1.99
C GLN A 72 -13.48 8.95 1.85
N ARG A 73 -12.62 8.83 2.87
CA ARG A 73 -11.40 8.00 2.87
C ARG A 73 -11.21 7.27 4.19
N ASP A 74 -12.20 6.47 4.57
CA ASP A 74 -12.24 5.72 5.82
C ASP A 74 -11.75 4.26 5.66
N GLN A 75 -11.65 3.76 4.42
CA GLN A 75 -11.22 2.40 4.14
C GLN A 75 -9.78 2.33 3.63
N MET A 76 -8.96 1.49 4.27
CA MET A 76 -7.59 1.17 3.88
C MET A 76 -7.42 -0.34 3.80
N TRP A 77 -6.80 -0.84 2.73
CA TRP A 77 -6.35 -2.23 2.65
C TRP A 77 -4.84 -2.30 2.78
N LEU A 78 -4.36 -3.19 3.65
CA LEU A 78 -2.94 -3.35 3.95
C LEU A 78 -2.50 -4.80 3.73
N ARG A 79 -1.32 -5.00 3.14
CA ARG A 79 -0.70 -6.32 3.01
C ARG A 79 0.79 -6.27 3.30
N PHE A 80 1.19 -6.95 4.36
CA PHE A 80 2.59 -7.15 4.69
C PHE A 80 3.21 -8.21 3.78
N VAL A 81 4.46 -7.98 3.37
CA VAL A 81 5.21 -8.91 2.52
C VAL A 81 6.54 -9.27 3.16
N THR A 82 6.95 -10.52 2.94
CA THR A 82 8.31 -10.96 3.26
C THR A 82 9.28 -10.39 2.23
N GLY A 83 10.30 -9.68 2.69
CA GLY A 83 11.29 -9.04 1.82
C GLY A 83 10.98 -7.57 1.52
N ARG A 84 11.08 -7.17 0.25
CA ARG A 84 10.92 -5.77 -0.19
C ARG A 84 10.01 -5.68 -1.42
N PRO A 85 9.39 -4.53 -1.68
CA PRO A 85 8.61 -4.30 -2.90
C PRO A 85 9.45 -4.59 -4.14
N VAL A 86 8.91 -5.44 -5.01
CA VAL A 86 9.46 -5.82 -6.32
C VAL A 86 8.30 -6.12 -7.25
N SER A 87 8.55 -6.11 -8.56
CA SER A 87 7.52 -6.30 -9.59
C SER A 87 6.61 -7.52 -9.34
N ALA A 88 7.18 -8.65 -8.92
CA ALA A 88 6.41 -9.87 -8.65
C ALA A 88 5.43 -9.71 -7.46
N LEU A 89 5.89 -9.12 -6.36
CA LEU A 89 5.05 -8.86 -5.19
C LEU A 89 4.01 -7.79 -5.47
N THR A 90 4.36 -6.75 -6.24
CA THR A 90 3.41 -5.74 -6.70
C THR A 90 2.28 -6.38 -7.51
N THR A 91 2.57 -7.25 -8.48
CA THR A 91 1.52 -7.91 -9.26
C THR A 91 0.62 -8.81 -8.40
N GLN A 92 1.18 -9.53 -7.43
CA GLN A 92 0.38 -10.36 -6.50
C GLN A 92 -0.51 -9.51 -5.57
N PHE A 93 -0.05 -8.32 -5.19
CA PHE A 93 -0.85 -7.39 -4.41
C PHE A 93 -2.00 -6.81 -5.23
N LEU A 94 -1.74 -6.36 -6.46
CA LEU A 94 -2.77 -5.87 -7.37
C LEU A 94 -3.82 -6.93 -7.68
N ASP A 95 -3.41 -8.17 -7.92
CA ASP A 95 -4.32 -9.30 -8.17
C ASP A 95 -5.26 -9.54 -6.99
N TRP A 96 -4.70 -9.58 -5.78
CA TRP A 96 -5.48 -9.69 -4.55
C TRP A 96 -6.46 -8.52 -4.36
N CYS A 97 -6.05 -7.28 -4.68
CA CYS A 97 -6.95 -6.13 -4.67
C CYS A 97 -8.09 -6.29 -5.69
N CYS A 98 -7.81 -6.75 -6.91
CA CYS A 98 -8.83 -7.02 -7.92
C CYS A 98 -9.85 -8.07 -7.46
N GLU A 99 -9.41 -9.16 -6.82
CA GLU A 99 -10.31 -10.17 -6.25
C GLU A 99 -11.22 -9.60 -5.16
N CYS A 100 -10.66 -8.77 -4.28
CA CYS A 100 -11.42 -8.09 -3.22
C CYS A 100 -12.42 -7.08 -3.79
N LEU A 101 -12.02 -6.31 -4.80
CA LEU A 101 -12.90 -5.36 -5.50
C LEU A 101 -14.04 -6.06 -6.23
N LEU A 102 -13.77 -7.19 -6.86
CA LEU A 102 -14.78 -8.00 -7.53
C LEU A 102 -15.86 -8.48 -6.54
N LYS A 103 -15.45 -8.92 -5.35
CA LYS A 103 -16.37 -9.30 -4.26
C LYS A 103 -17.24 -8.14 -3.78
N GLN A 104 -16.81 -6.89 -3.99
CA GLN A 104 -17.57 -5.67 -3.69
C GLN A 104 -18.35 -5.13 -4.90
N GLY A 105 -18.42 -5.89 -6.00
CA GLY A 105 -19.13 -5.49 -7.21
C GLY A 105 -18.47 -4.35 -8.00
N LYS A 106 -17.18 -4.08 -7.76
CA LYS A 106 -16.43 -3.07 -8.49
C LYS A 106 -15.84 -3.67 -9.76
N THR A 107 -16.11 -3.03 -10.90
CA THR A 107 -15.72 -3.51 -12.23
C THR A 107 -14.50 -2.77 -12.78
N ASN A 108 -14.18 -1.60 -12.23
CA ASN A 108 -13.09 -0.76 -12.68
C ASN A 108 -12.34 -0.18 -11.49
N TRP A 109 -11.01 -0.15 -11.58
CA TRP A 109 -10.16 0.47 -10.59
C TRP A 109 -9.35 1.60 -11.22
N LEU A 110 -9.60 2.83 -10.78
CA LEU A 110 -8.71 3.96 -10.99
C LEU A 110 -7.58 3.89 -9.95
N LEU A 111 -6.50 3.22 -10.31
CA LEU A 111 -5.28 3.08 -9.51
C LEU A 111 -4.40 4.33 -9.65
N ILE A 112 -4.11 4.97 -8.52
CA ILE A 112 -3.22 6.12 -8.41
C ILE A 112 -2.03 5.70 -7.54
N TRP A 113 -0.83 5.79 -8.09
CA TRP A 113 0.42 5.42 -7.42
C TRP A 113 1.58 6.26 -7.93
N ASP A 114 2.74 6.11 -7.30
CA ASP A 114 3.94 6.81 -7.68
C ASP A 114 4.64 6.19 -8.91
N ASN A 115 5.88 6.58 -9.11
CA ASN A 115 6.71 6.19 -10.24
C ASN A 115 7.93 5.37 -9.80
N ALA A 116 7.78 4.51 -8.79
CA ALA A 116 8.81 3.57 -8.37
C ALA A 116 9.28 2.65 -9.52
N SER A 117 10.51 2.14 -9.42
CA SER A 117 11.12 1.33 -10.48
C SER A 117 10.35 0.03 -10.75
N TRP A 118 9.77 -0.59 -9.72
CA TRP A 118 8.92 -1.78 -9.87
C TRP A 118 7.55 -1.45 -10.48
N HIS A 119 6.92 -0.31 -10.14
CA HIS A 119 5.67 0.15 -10.74
C HIS A 119 5.80 0.36 -12.26
N LYS A 120 6.92 0.93 -12.71
CA LYS A 120 7.20 1.16 -14.14
C LYS A 120 7.80 -0.03 -14.89
N SER A 121 8.08 -1.14 -14.20
CA SER A 121 8.71 -2.31 -14.81
C SER A 121 7.85 -2.90 -15.94
N GLN A 122 8.51 -3.50 -16.93
CA GLN A 122 7.81 -4.18 -18.03
C GLN A 122 6.91 -5.31 -17.51
N ALA A 123 7.34 -6.03 -16.47
CA ALA A 123 6.57 -7.08 -15.84
C ALA A 123 5.21 -6.59 -15.32
N VAL A 124 5.19 -5.50 -14.54
CA VAL A 124 3.95 -4.93 -14.00
C VAL A 124 3.06 -4.37 -15.12
N ARG A 125 3.64 -3.64 -16.09
CA ARG A 125 2.88 -3.11 -17.23
C ARG A 125 2.24 -4.20 -18.10
N THR A 126 2.99 -5.27 -18.36
CA THR A 126 2.49 -6.44 -19.11
C THR A 126 1.39 -7.14 -18.32
N TRP A 127 1.57 -7.34 -17.01
CA TRP A 127 0.56 -7.95 -16.15
C TRP A 127 -0.76 -7.14 -16.16
N ILE A 128 -0.69 -5.81 -15.96
CA ILE A 128 -1.89 -4.94 -16.00
C ILE A 128 -2.61 -5.07 -17.35
N ARG A 129 -1.85 -5.08 -18.46
CA ARG A 129 -2.42 -5.22 -19.80
C ARG A 129 -3.10 -6.58 -19.97
N GLN A 130 -2.45 -7.67 -19.57
CA GLN A 130 -2.96 -9.03 -19.70
C GLN A 130 -4.20 -9.25 -18.84
N HIS A 131 -4.15 -8.82 -17.58
CA HIS A 131 -5.30 -8.89 -16.66
C HIS A 131 -6.50 -8.14 -17.24
N ASN A 132 -6.32 -6.88 -17.69
CA ASN A 132 -7.40 -6.10 -18.29
C ASN A 132 -7.93 -6.71 -19.61
N GLN A 133 -7.09 -7.36 -20.40
CA GLN A 133 -7.52 -8.08 -21.60
C GLN A 133 -8.34 -9.32 -21.25
N GLN A 134 -7.88 -10.09 -20.26
CA GLN A 134 -8.56 -11.30 -19.79
C GLN A 134 -9.93 -10.97 -19.23
N VAL A 135 -10.02 -10.00 -18.29
CA VAL A 135 -11.30 -9.62 -17.68
C VAL A 135 -12.31 -9.22 -18.75
N LYS A 136 -11.93 -8.37 -19.72
CA LYS A 136 -12.81 -7.97 -20.84
C LYS A 136 -13.29 -9.11 -21.73
N GLN A 137 -12.55 -10.22 -21.82
CA GLN A 137 -12.94 -11.39 -22.60
C GLN A 137 -13.90 -12.29 -21.81
N THR A 138 -13.73 -12.34 -20.48
CA THR A 138 -14.47 -13.26 -19.61
C THR A 138 -15.64 -12.61 -18.87
N GLY A 139 -15.78 -11.27 -18.89
CA GLY A 139 -16.81 -10.51 -18.17
C GLY A 139 -16.86 -9.03 -18.57
#